data_AF-N9VCH8-F1
#
_entry.id   AF-N9VCH8-F1
#
_cell.length_a   1.000
_cell.length_b   1.000
_cell.length_c   1.000
_cell.angle_alpha   90.00
_cell.angle_beta   90.00
_cell.angle_gamma   90.00
#
_symmetry.space_group_name_H-M   'P 1'
#
loop_
_entity.id
_entity.type
_entity.pdbx_description
1 polymer ?
#
loop_
_entity_poly.entity_id
_entity_poly.type
_entity_poly.pdbx_seq_one_letter_code
_entity_poly.pdbx_strand_id
1 'polypeptide(L)'
;MSNNKKWKNKKININNYKSFEIQRSKKELSHSWKVALISLFLIAIPSFTIFILIGKDGWAFPATKNWGRWDLLLPVALLVAIIQSAIVCLLIFRFKVIKKSTLTFLIPFAIAMSSFMVSSGTDNWIYRVLPAVGLGLLALPILLIIKSIEKKQETKRRIEEEKLEKEQKSLLD
;
A
#
# COMPACT_ATOMS: atom_id res chain seq x y z
N MET A 1 18.70 67.17 -22.11
CA MET A 1 17.59 66.74 -21.23
C MET A 1 17.67 65.23 -21.03
N SER A 2 17.93 64.76 -19.81
CA SER A 2 18.43 63.40 -19.55
C SER A 2 17.34 62.33 -19.44
N ASN A 3 17.48 61.23 -20.20
CA ASN A 3 16.68 60.00 -20.11
C ASN A 3 16.91 59.18 -18.82
N ASN A 4 17.74 59.66 -17.88
CA ASN A 4 18.11 58.94 -16.66
C ASN A 4 17.01 58.87 -15.59
N LYS A 5 15.93 59.65 -15.69
CA LYS A 5 14.84 59.62 -14.69
C LYS A 5 13.95 58.38 -14.78
N LYS A 6 13.86 57.70 -15.93
CA LYS A 6 13.02 56.49 -16.07
C LYS A 6 13.59 55.25 -15.38
N TRP A 7 14.91 55.21 -15.15
CA TRP A 7 15.57 54.04 -14.58
C TRP A 7 15.68 54.07 -13.05
N LYS A 8 15.67 55.25 -12.42
CA LYS A 8 15.78 55.39 -10.94
C LYS A 8 14.54 54.89 -10.17
N ASN A 9 13.37 54.81 -10.81
CA ASN A 9 12.13 54.39 -10.15
C ASN A 9 11.65 52.98 -10.53
N LYS A 10 12.44 52.21 -11.29
CA LYS A 10 12.09 50.82 -11.54
C LYS A 10 12.48 50.00 -10.31
N LYS A 11 11.54 49.84 -9.37
CA LYS A 11 11.65 48.89 -8.26
C LYS A 11 11.95 47.52 -8.86
N ILE A 12 13.21 47.09 -8.77
CA ILE A 12 13.61 45.75 -9.18
C ILE A 12 12.96 44.82 -8.16
N ASN A 13 11.91 44.12 -8.59
CA ASN A 13 11.25 43.13 -7.77
C ASN A 13 12.18 41.91 -7.67
N ILE A 14 12.99 41.87 -6.61
CA ILE A 14 13.97 40.79 -6.35
C ILE A 14 13.27 39.42 -6.26
N ASN A 15 11.97 39.38 -6.00
CA ASN A 15 11.18 38.14 -6.00
C ASN A 15 11.08 37.49 -7.39
N ASN A 16 11.25 38.24 -8.48
CA ASN A 16 11.28 37.67 -9.84
C ASN A 16 12.65 37.13 -10.25
N TYR A 17 13.72 37.39 -9.49
CA TYR A 17 15.04 36.82 -9.78
C TYR A 17 15.29 35.52 -9.01
N LYS A 18 14.51 35.21 -7.98
CA LYS A 18 14.52 33.90 -7.30
C LYS A 18 13.77 32.80 -8.08
N SER A 19 13.07 33.13 -9.16
CA SER A 19 12.25 32.17 -9.90
C SER A 19 13.01 31.38 -10.98
N PHE A 20 14.24 31.77 -11.33
CA PHE A 20 15.06 31.04 -12.32
C PHE A 20 15.79 29.83 -11.74
N GLU A 21 15.88 29.70 -10.40
CA GLU A 21 16.34 28.50 -9.69
C GLU A 21 15.20 27.80 -8.96
N ILE A 22 13.98 27.83 -9.52
CA ILE A 22 12.99 26.83 -9.13
C ILE A 22 13.50 25.50 -9.67
N GLN A 23 14.34 24.81 -8.90
CA GLN A 23 14.46 23.36 -8.96
C GLN A 23 13.03 22.86 -9.06
N ARG A 24 12.64 22.34 -10.23
CA ARG A 24 11.35 21.69 -10.41
C ARG A 24 11.29 20.63 -9.32
N SER A 25 10.60 20.94 -8.22
CA SER A 25 10.39 19.96 -7.16
C SER A 25 9.70 18.80 -7.85
N LYS A 26 10.37 17.64 -7.89
CA LYS A 26 9.77 16.45 -8.48
C LYS A 26 8.45 16.27 -7.74
N LYS A 27 7.33 16.34 -8.46
CA LYS A 27 6.01 16.07 -7.89
C LYS A 27 6.09 14.69 -7.27
N GLU A 28 6.10 14.62 -5.95
CA GLU A 28 6.06 13.34 -5.26
C GLU A 28 4.73 12.68 -5.58
N LEU A 29 4.77 11.41 -5.98
CA LEU A 29 3.54 10.64 -6.15
C LEU A 29 2.73 10.67 -4.84
N SER A 30 1.42 10.87 -4.99
CA SER A 30 0.52 10.80 -3.84
C SER A 30 0.64 9.44 -3.16
N HIS A 31 0.39 9.42 -1.85
CA HIS A 31 0.52 8.19 -1.08
C HIS A 31 -0.34 7.05 -1.66
N SER A 32 -1.58 7.34 -2.07
CA SER A 32 -2.48 6.37 -2.70
C SER A 32 -1.91 5.74 -3.96
N TRP A 33 -1.23 6.53 -4.80
CA TRP A 33 -0.54 6.02 -5.99
C TRP A 33 0.63 5.12 -5.63
N LYS A 34 1.44 5.49 -4.63
CA LYS A 34 2.53 4.64 -4.14
C LYS A 34 1.98 3.29 -3.66
N VAL A 35 0.88 3.30 -2.92
CA VAL A 35 0.20 2.08 -2.45
C VAL A 35 -0.29 1.23 -3.61
N ALA A 36 -0.96 1.83 -4.61
CA ALA A 36 -1.49 1.12 -5.77
C ALA A 36 -0.36 0.46 -6.60
N LEU A 37 0.76 1.17 -6.78
CA LEU A 37 1.93 0.62 -7.48
C LEU A 37 2.54 -0.54 -6.70
N ILE A 38 2.64 -0.43 -5.37
CA ILE A 38 3.16 -1.51 -4.52
C ILE A 38 2.23 -2.72 -4.57
N SER A 39 0.92 -2.53 -4.49
CA SER A 39 -0.03 -3.64 -4.65
C SER A 39 0.07 -4.29 -6.03
N LEU A 40 0.30 -3.51 -7.09
CA LEU A 40 0.44 -4.04 -8.44
C LEU A 40 1.74 -4.85 -8.60
N PHE A 41 2.88 -4.26 -8.28
CA PHE A 41 4.20 -4.87 -8.53
C PHE A 41 4.58 -5.95 -7.53
N LEU A 42 4.13 -5.85 -6.28
CA LEU A 42 4.53 -6.80 -5.23
C LEU A 42 3.50 -7.91 -5.04
N ILE A 43 2.22 -7.65 -5.30
CA ILE A 43 1.15 -8.62 -5.04
C ILE A 43 0.56 -9.11 -6.35
N ALA A 44 -0.06 -8.23 -7.14
CA ALA A 44 -0.87 -8.64 -8.29
C ALA A 44 -0.03 -9.35 -9.36
N ILE A 45 1.07 -8.72 -9.82
CA ILE A 45 1.93 -9.30 -10.86
C ILE A 45 2.54 -10.62 -10.40
N PRO A 46 3.21 -10.71 -9.23
CA PRO A 46 3.78 -11.97 -8.76
C PRO A 46 2.74 -13.09 -8.60
N SER A 47 1.58 -12.78 -8.02
CA SER A 47 0.50 -13.76 -7.88
C SER A 47 -0.03 -14.22 -9.24
N PHE A 48 -0.13 -13.31 -10.21
CA PHE A 48 -0.56 -13.65 -11.57
C PHE A 48 0.48 -14.51 -12.31
N THR A 49 1.77 -14.22 -12.16
CA THR A 49 2.82 -15.09 -12.70
C THR A 49 2.79 -16.49 -12.10
N ILE A 50 2.58 -16.62 -10.79
CA ILE A 50 2.44 -17.93 -10.14
C ILE A 50 1.18 -18.64 -10.63
N PHE A 51 0.08 -17.92 -10.81
CA PHE A 51 -1.13 -18.46 -11.41
C PHE A 51 -0.91 -18.99 -12.84
N ILE A 52 -0.16 -18.28 -13.70
CA ILE A 52 0.16 -18.78 -15.05
C ILE A 52 0.99 -20.07 -15.00
N LEU A 53 1.91 -20.16 -14.02
CA LEU A 53 2.84 -21.29 -13.89
C LEU A 53 2.19 -22.52 -13.23
N ILE A 54 1.40 -22.31 -12.18
CA ILE A 54 0.95 -23.35 -11.24
C ILE A 54 -0.58 -23.44 -11.17
N GLY A 55 -1.33 -22.45 -11.65
CA GLY A 55 -2.78 -22.44 -11.58
C GLY A 55 -3.45 -23.51 -12.44
N LYS A 56 -4.70 -23.86 -12.09
CA LYS A 56 -5.54 -24.81 -12.87
C LYS A 56 -5.85 -24.31 -14.28
N ASP A 57 -5.99 -23.00 -14.43
CA ASP A 57 -6.13 -22.32 -15.72
C ASP A 57 -4.79 -21.83 -16.29
N GLY A 58 -3.67 -22.19 -15.65
CA GLY A 58 -2.34 -21.81 -16.10
C GLY A 58 -2.06 -22.37 -17.49
N TRP A 59 -1.36 -21.57 -18.30
CA TRP A 59 -1.04 -21.92 -19.68
C TRP A 59 0.33 -22.57 -19.83
N ALA A 60 1.23 -22.37 -18.87
CA ALA A 60 2.63 -22.77 -19.01
C ALA A 60 2.86 -24.28 -18.88
N PHE A 61 2.14 -24.96 -17.97
CA PHE A 61 2.35 -26.39 -17.69
C PHE A 61 1.03 -27.15 -17.63
N PRO A 62 0.69 -28.01 -18.60
CA PRO A 62 -0.55 -28.78 -18.59
C PRO A 62 -0.71 -29.73 -17.39
N ALA A 63 0.42 -30.18 -16.81
CA ALA A 63 0.43 -31.10 -15.67
C ALA A 63 -0.15 -30.50 -14.39
N THR A 64 -0.12 -29.16 -14.24
CA THR A 64 -0.62 -28.47 -13.03
C THR A 64 -2.15 -28.50 -12.95
N LYS A 65 -2.84 -28.78 -14.06
CA LYS A 65 -4.31 -28.94 -14.12
C LYS A 65 -4.80 -30.10 -13.25
N ASN A 66 -3.97 -31.13 -13.09
CA ASN A 66 -4.28 -32.31 -12.30
C ASN A 66 -4.01 -32.14 -10.80
N TRP A 67 -3.40 -31.02 -10.38
CA TRP A 67 -3.06 -30.82 -8.98
C TRP A 67 -4.32 -30.64 -8.12
N GLY A 68 -4.25 -31.11 -6.86
CA GLY A 68 -5.30 -30.93 -5.87
C GLY A 68 -5.49 -29.46 -5.52
N ARG A 69 -6.72 -28.95 -5.62
CA ARG A 69 -7.02 -27.53 -5.29
C ARG A 69 -6.75 -27.24 -3.81
N TRP A 70 -7.21 -28.14 -2.94
CA TRP A 70 -7.10 -28.00 -1.49
C TRP A 70 -5.74 -28.44 -0.96
N ASP A 71 -5.18 -29.51 -1.53
CA ASP A 71 -3.95 -30.12 -1.01
C ASP A 71 -2.68 -29.42 -1.49
N LEU A 72 -2.74 -28.74 -2.63
CA LEU A 72 -1.57 -28.16 -3.28
C LEU A 72 -1.75 -26.68 -3.61
N LEU A 73 -2.80 -26.30 -4.33
CA LEU A 73 -2.98 -24.90 -4.76
C LEU A 73 -3.25 -23.95 -3.59
N LEU A 74 -4.07 -24.35 -2.62
CA LEU A 74 -4.37 -23.53 -1.45
C LEU A 74 -3.14 -23.31 -0.54
N PRO A 75 -2.35 -24.34 -0.19
CA PRO A 75 -1.09 -24.15 0.54
C PRO A 75 -0.10 -23.25 -0.20
N VAL A 76 0.05 -23.43 -1.52
CA VAL A 76 0.90 -22.56 -2.35
C VAL A 76 0.39 -21.12 -2.32
N ALA A 77 -0.92 -20.90 -2.46
CA ALA A 77 -1.52 -19.57 -2.39
C ALA A 77 -1.29 -18.88 -1.05
N LEU A 78 -1.47 -19.61 0.05
CA LEU A 78 -1.19 -19.10 1.39
C LEU A 78 0.29 -18.78 1.57
N LEU A 79 1.20 -19.63 1.09
CA LEU A 79 2.64 -19.40 1.18
C LEU A 79 3.04 -18.13 0.41
N VAL A 80 2.49 -17.93 -0.78
CA VAL A 80 2.68 -16.70 -1.56
C VAL A 80 2.15 -15.48 -0.80
N ALA A 81 0.94 -15.57 -0.24
CA ALA A 81 0.35 -14.51 0.57
C ALA A 81 1.21 -14.13 1.77
N ILE A 82 1.76 -15.14 2.47
CA ILE A 82 2.63 -14.96 3.64
C ILE A 82 3.93 -14.26 3.23
N ILE A 83 4.59 -14.71 2.16
CA ILE A 83 5.83 -14.09 1.67
C ILE A 83 5.57 -12.64 1.24
N GLN A 84 4.51 -12.38 0.47
CA GLN A 84 4.15 -11.03 0.05
C GLN A 84 3.84 -10.13 1.25
N SER A 85 3.07 -10.64 2.22
CA SER A 85 2.75 -9.90 3.44
C SER A 85 3.98 -9.61 4.28
N ALA A 86 4.92 -10.55 4.36
CA ALA A 86 6.19 -10.37 5.06
C ALA A 86 7.04 -9.26 4.42
N ILE A 87 7.11 -9.22 3.08
CA ILE A 87 7.82 -8.16 2.36
C ILE A 87 7.15 -6.79 2.59
N VAL A 88 5.82 -6.73 2.55
CA VAL A 88 5.07 -5.50 2.88
C VAL A 88 5.37 -5.05 4.33
N CYS A 89 5.37 -5.97 5.28
CA CYS A 89 5.74 -5.68 6.66
C CYS A 89 7.17 -5.15 6.78
N LEU A 90 8.14 -5.70 6.04
CA LEU A 90 9.50 -5.18 5.99
C LEU A 90 9.54 -3.74 5.44
N LEU A 91 8.84 -3.46 4.35
CA LEU A 91 8.77 -2.11 3.76
C LEU A 91 8.18 -1.07 4.73
N ILE A 92 7.24 -1.48 5.58
CA ILE A 92 6.58 -0.61 6.57
C ILE A 92 7.41 -0.45 7.84
N PHE A 93 7.87 -1.55 8.44
CA PHE A 93 8.51 -1.51 9.76
C PHE A 93 10.02 -1.28 9.69
N ARG A 94 10.73 -1.92 8.75
CA ARG A 94 12.19 -1.81 8.63
C ARG A 94 12.61 -0.61 7.81
N PHE A 95 11.99 -0.43 6.64
CA PHE A 95 12.38 0.61 5.68
C PHE A 95 11.54 1.89 5.80
N LYS A 96 10.39 1.84 6.49
CA LYS A 96 9.48 2.98 6.71
C LYS A 96 9.10 3.74 5.43
N VAL A 97 9.09 3.04 4.29
CA VAL A 97 8.78 3.62 2.96
C VAL A 97 7.30 3.94 2.84
N ILE A 98 6.46 3.19 3.56
CA ILE A 98 5.00 3.21 3.47
C ILE A 98 4.42 3.40 4.87
N LYS A 99 3.26 4.07 4.95
CA LYS A 99 2.51 4.21 6.21
C LYS A 99 1.95 2.85 6.65
N LYS A 100 1.87 2.65 7.96
CA LYS A 100 1.27 1.45 8.56
C LYS A 100 -0.19 1.26 8.14
N SER A 101 -0.91 2.36 7.90
CA SER A 101 -2.31 2.32 7.46
C SER A 101 -2.53 1.62 6.14
N THR A 102 -1.49 1.48 5.33
CA THR A 102 -1.55 0.74 4.07
C THR A 102 -1.80 -0.75 4.27
N LEU A 103 -1.49 -1.32 5.44
CA LEU A 103 -1.79 -2.73 5.76
C LEU A 103 -3.28 -3.05 5.65
N THR A 104 -4.15 -2.09 5.94
CA THR A 104 -5.61 -2.24 5.82
C THR A 104 -6.08 -2.53 4.40
N PHE A 105 -5.29 -2.12 3.39
CA PHE A 105 -5.58 -2.36 1.99
C PHE A 105 -4.78 -3.52 1.41
N LEU A 106 -3.47 -3.57 1.67
CA LEU A 106 -2.57 -4.55 1.07
C LEU A 106 -2.87 -5.99 1.53
N ILE A 107 -3.25 -6.19 2.80
CA ILE A 107 -3.53 -7.54 3.32
C ILE A 107 -4.80 -8.12 2.68
N PRO A 108 -5.97 -7.45 2.70
CA PRO A 108 -7.15 -7.96 1.99
C PRO A 108 -6.89 -8.18 0.50
N PHE A 109 -6.10 -7.31 -0.13
CA PHE A 109 -5.74 -7.46 -1.53
C PHE A 109 -4.90 -8.72 -1.80
N ALA A 110 -3.89 -9.00 -0.97
CA ALA A 110 -3.09 -10.23 -1.05
C ALA A 110 -3.95 -11.49 -0.85
N ILE A 111 -4.86 -11.45 0.12
CA ILE A 111 -5.80 -12.53 0.40
C ILE A 111 -6.76 -12.75 -0.77
N ALA A 112 -7.27 -11.68 -1.38
CA ALA A 112 -8.14 -11.75 -2.56
C ALA A 112 -7.42 -12.36 -3.76
N MET A 113 -6.17 -11.94 -4.03
CA MET A 113 -5.35 -12.53 -5.09
C MET A 113 -5.06 -14.01 -4.84
N SER A 114 -4.84 -14.39 -3.58
CA SER A 114 -4.63 -15.79 -3.19
C SER A 114 -5.89 -16.62 -3.39
N SER A 115 -7.06 -16.07 -3.06
CA SER A 115 -8.34 -16.70 -3.34
C SER A 115 -8.56 -16.91 -4.83
N PHE A 116 -8.25 -15.90 -5.66
CA PHE A 116 -8.39 -15.97 -7.11
C PHE A 116 -7.57 -17.12 -7.70
N MET A 117 -6.34 -17.32 -7.19
CA MET A 117 -5.48 -18.39 -7.66
C MET A 117 -6.09 -19.78 -7.42
N VAL A 118 -6.73 -19.99 -6.26
CA VAL A 118 -7.35 -21.28 -5.88
C VAL A 118 -8.70 -21.49 -6.57
N SER A 119 -9.48 -20.42 -6.78
CA SER A 119 -10.82 -20.48 -7.36
C SER A 119 -10.85 -20.52 -8.89
N SER A 120 -9.70 -20.36 -9.54
CA SER A 120 -9.55 -20.44 -10.99
C SER A 120 -9.84 -21.84 -11.56
N GLY A 121 -10.27 -21.91 -12.82
CA GLY A 121 -10.40 -23.15 -13.59
C GLY A 121 -11.43 -24.12 -13.08
N THR A 122 -12.55 -23.60 -12.58
CA THR A 122 -13.67 -24.41 -12.13
C THR A 122 -15.00 -23.76 -12.51
N ASP A 123 -15.87 -24.57 -13.10
CA ASP A 123 -17.28 -24.20 -13.33
C ASP A 123 -18.13 -24.52 -12.11
N ASN A 124 -17.64 -25.37 -11.20
CA ASN A 124 -18.33 -25.66 -9.95
C ASN A 124 -18.29 -24.43 -9.04
N TRP A 125 -19.49 -23.88 -8.79
CA TRP A 125 -19.75 -22.74 -7.91
C TRP A 125 -19.08 -22.85 -6.54
N ILE A 126 -19.14 -24.02 -5.90
CA ILE A 126 -18.61 -24.22 -4.54
C ILE A 126 -17.10 -23.96 -4.53
N TYR A 127 -16.38 -24.49 -5.50
CA TYR A 127 -14.93 -24.28 -5.60
C TYR A 127 -14.56 -22.85 -6.02
N ARG A 128 -15.49 -22.11 -6.62
CA ARG A 128 -15.27 -20.70 -6.98
C ARG A 128 -15.46 -19.78 -5.75
N VAL A 129 -16.46 -20.05 -4.92
CA VAL A 129 -16.88 -19.16 -3.84
C VAL A 129 -16.27 -19.51 -2.50
N LEU A 130 -16.07 -20.78 -2.20
CA LEU A 130 -15.59 -21.23 -0.89
C LEU A 130 -14.19 -20.69 -0.54
N PRO A 131 -13.21 -20.63 -1.47
CA PRO A 131 -11.93 -19.97 -1.19
C PRO A 131 -12.10 -18.50 -0.85
N ALA A 132 -12.98 -17.77 -1.56
CA ALA A 132 -13.18 -16.34 -1.36
C ALA A 132 -13.84 -16.03 -0.02
N VAL A 133 -14.85 -16.81 0.36
CA VAL A 133 -15.53 -16.67 1.65
C VAL A 133 -14.61 -17.07 2.79
N GLY A 134 -13.92 -18.22 2.70
CA GLY A 134 -13.02 -18.70 3.74
C GLY A 134 -11.85 -17.74 3.98
N LEU A 135 -11.20 -17.28 2.91
CA LEU A 135 -10.11 -16.33 3.00
C LEU A 135 -10.59 -14.93 3.41
N GLY A 136 -11.78 -14.52 2.98
CA GLY A 136 -12.42 -13.28 3.44
C GLY A 136 -12.71 -13.29 4.94
N LEU A 137 -13.20 -14.40 5.48
CA LEU A 137 -13.40 -14.58 6.92
C LEU A 137 -12.07 -14.55 7.69
N LEU A 138 -10.99 -15.10 7.12
CA LEU A 138 -9.63 -15.00 7.70
C LEU A 138 -9.08 -13.57 7.67
N ALA A 139 -9.50 -12.72 6.73
CA ALA A 139 -9.08 -11.32 6.66
C ALA A 139 -9.67 -10.48 7.81
N LEU A 140 -10.88 -10.82 8.28
CA LEU A 140 -11.58 -10.07 9.35
C LEU A 140 -10.78 -9.94 10.65
N PRO A 141 -10.28 -11.03 11.29
CA PRO A 141 -9.50 -10.91 12.53
C PRO A 141 -8.22 -10.11 12.30
N ILE A 142 -7.59 -10.24 11.14
CA ILE A 142 -6.38 -9.48 10.79
C ILE A 142 -6.68 -7.98 10.71
N LEU A 143 -7.78 -7.61 10.05
CA LEU A 143 -8.24 -6.22 9.96
C LEU A 143 -8.60 -5.64 11.33
N LEU A 144 -9.25 -6.42 12.20
CA LEU A 144 -9.58 -6.00 13.56
C LEU A 144 -8.31 -5.70 14.38
N ILE A 145 -7.28 -6.55 14.26
CA ILE A 145 -5.99 -6.33 14.91
C ILE A 145 -5.34 -5.03 14.41
N ILE A 146 -5.31 -4.82 13.08
CA ILE A 146 -4.73 -3.60 12.49
C ILE A 146 -5.47 -2.36 12.99
N LYS A 147 -6.81 -2.37 12.97
CA LYS A 147 -7.64 -1.26 13.44
C LYS A 147 -7.43 -0.96 14.92
N SER A 148 -7.26 -2.00 15.74
CA SER A 148 -6.94 -1.84 17.17
C SER A 148 -5.57 -1.17 17.39
N ILE A 149 -4.56 -1.58 16.61
CA ILE A 149 -3.22 -0.98 16.64
C ILE A 149 -3.26 0.49 16.22
N GLU A 150 -4.00 0.83 15.16
CA GLU A 150 -4.17 2.21 14.70
C GLU A 150 -4.84 3.07 15.76
N LYS A 151 -5.95 2.62 16.33
CA LYS A 151 -6.68 3.33 17.39
C LYS A 151 -5.79 3.61 18.59
N LYS A 152 -4.99 2.62 19.03
CA LYS A 152 -4.06 2.78 20.15
C LYS A 152 -2.97 3.81 19.86
N GLN A 153 -2.49 3.91 18.61
CA GLN A 153 -1.50 4.92 18.22
C GLN A 153 -2.11 6.31 18.16
N GLU A 154 -3.33 6.43 17.62
CA GLU A 154 -4.06 7.70 17.56
C GLU A 154 -4.34 8.26 18.96
N THR A 155 -4.78 7.41 19.89
CA THR A 155 -4.97 7.81 21.29
C THR A 155 -3.66 8.28 21.93
N LYS A 156 -2.52 7.63 21.67
CA LYS A 156 -1.22 8.07 22.19
C LYS A 156 -0.82 9.45 21.67
N ARG A 157 -0.98 9.70 20.36
CA ARG A 157 -0.69 11.01 19.75
C ARG A 157 -1.53 12.11 20.35
N ARG A 158 -2.84 11.87 20.52
CA ARG A 158 -3.75 12.83 21.13
C ARG A 158 -3.33 13.19 22.57
N ILE A 159 -2.91 12.19 23.36
CA ILE A 159 -2.39 12.43 24.72
C ILE A 159 -1.10 13.25 24.70
N GLU A 160 -0.20 13.03 23.72
CA GLU A 160 1.03 13.82 23.56
C GLU A 160 0.74 15.26 23.14
N GLU A 161 -0.21 15.47 22.21
CA GLU A 161 -0.67 16.79 21.77
C GLU A 161 -1.30 17.57 22.94
N GLU A 162 -2.18 16.94 23.72
CA GLU A 162 -2.80 17.55 24.90
C GLU A 162 -1.78 17.90 25.99
N LYS A 163 -0.66 17.17 26.10
CA LYS A 163 0.44 17.51 27.02
C LYS A 163 1.24 18.70 26.51
N LEU A 164 1.58 18.74 25.23
CA LEU A 164 2.29 19.86 24.61
C LEU A 164 1.48 21.15 24.70
N GLU A 165 0.16 21.09 24.50
CA GLU A 165 -0.72 22.26 24.66
C GLU A 165 -0.73 22.79 26.10
N LYS A 166 -0.70 21.91 27.10
CA LYS A 166 -0.65 22.30 28.51
C LYS A 166 0.70 22.92 28.88
N GLU A 167 1.80 22.36 28.39
CA GLU A 167 3.14 22.91 28.61
C GLU A 167 3.31 24.27 27.92
N GLN A 168 2.82 24.43 26.69
CA GLN A 168 2.88 25.70 25.97
C GLN A 168 1.99 26.79 26.59
N LYS A 169 0.80 26.43 27.10
CA LYS A 169 -0.05 27.39 27.84
C LYS A 169 0.58 27.81 29.17
N SER A 170 1.28 26.91 29.86
CA SER A 170 1.99 27.22 31.11
C SER A 170 3.24 28.09 30.93
N LEU A 171 3.77 28.24 29.71
CA LEU A 171 4.94 29.08 29.41
C LEU A 171 4.56 30.49 28.93
N LEU A 172 3.27 30.72 28.68
CA LEU A 172 2.69 32.00 28.28
C LEU A 172 2.10 32.79 29.45
N ASP A 173 1.95 32.16 30.61
CA ASP A 173 1.69 32.77 31.93
C ASP A 173 3.02 32.98 32.68
#